data_AF-A0A109JF69-F1
#
_entry.id   AF-A0A109JF69-F1
#
_cell.length_a   1.000
_cell.length_b   1.000
_cell.length_c   1.000
_cell.angle_alpha   90.00
_cell.angle_beta   90.00
_cell.angle_gamma   90.00
#
_symmetry.space_group_name_H-M   'P 1'
#
loop_
_entity.id
_entity.type
_entity.pdbx_description
1 polymer ?
#
loop_
_entity_poly.entity_id
_entity_poly.type
_entity_poly.pdbx_seq_one_letter_code
_entity_poly.pdbx_strand_id
1 'polypeptide(L)'
;MRCGTISGIILCLGIASSGAVSAAAPAGRCRAEVLRSEELPYAPIGSWLLKATVRVTYPHGQTVDQTFLKNSPWQVTLRRGDKFWIDCERLRDTRPVALRSAR
;
A
#
# COMPACT_ATOMS: atom_id res chain seq x y z
N MET A 1 -35.60 -38.55 -44.30
CA MET A 1 -35.30 -37.41 -45.19
C MET A 1 -34.60 -36.33 -44.36
N ARG A 2 -33.32 -36.09 -44.68
CA ARG A 2 -32.40 -34.99 -44.30
C ARG A 2 -32.63 -34.24 -42.97
N CYS A 3 -31.80 -34.58 -41.97
CA CYS A 3 -31.38 -33.67 -40.89
C CYS A 3 -30.53 -32.55 -41.49
N GLY A 4 -31.00 -31.30 -41.39
CA GLY A 4 -30.20 -30.10 -41.62
C GLY A 4 -29.53 -29.69 -40.31
N THR A 5 -28.23 -29.94 -40.20
CA THR A 5 -27.36 -29.43 -39.14
C THR A 5 -27.21 -27.92 -39.26
N ILE A 6 -27.92 -27.16 -38.42
CA ILE A 6 -27.59 -25.75 -38.15
C ILE A 6 -26.96 -25.73 -36.75
N SER A 7 -25.64 -25.73 -36.72
CA SER A 7 -24.84 -25.58 -35.50
C SER A 7 -25.02 -24.14 -34.99
N GLY A 8 -26.07 -23.94 -34.18
CA GLY A 8 -26.28 -22.69 -33.45
C GLY A 8 -25.31 -22.63 -32.29
N ILE A 9 -24.22 -21.88 -32.45
CA ILE A 9 -23.31 -21.54 -31.36
C ILE A 9 -24.08 -20.65 -30.38
N ILE A 10 -24.59 -21.26 -29.30
CA ILE A 10 -25.17 -20.55 -28.16
C ILE A 10 -23.98 -19.95 -27.38
N LEU A 11 -23.63 -18.71 -27.71
CA LEU A 11 -22.67 -17.92 -26.95
C LEU A 11 -23.39 -17.38 -25.70
N CYS A 12 -23.46 -18.20 -24.65
CA CYS A 12 -23.85 -17.73 -23.32
C CYS A 12 -22.78 -16.73 -22.83
N LEU A 13 -23.03 -15.43 -23.02
CA LEU A 13 -22.32 -14.36 -22.32
C LEU A 13 -22.64 -14.45 -20.82
N GLY A 14 -21.86 -15.25 -20.11
CA GLY A 14 -21.80 -15.18 -18.66
C GLY A 14 -21.18 -13.85 -18.27
N ILE A 15 -22.00 -12.93 -17.78
CA ILE A 15 -21.53 -11.72 -17.11
C ILE A 15 -20.82 -12.19 -15.85
N ALA A 16 -19.48 -12.29 -15.94
CA ALA A 16 -18.64 -12.52 -14.78
C ALA A 16 -18.70 -11.26 -13.93
N SER A 17 -19.56 -11.27 -12.91
CA SER A 17 -19.57 -10.31 -11.82
C SER A 17 -18.15 -10.20 -11.29
N SER A 18 -17.46 -9.11 -11.62
CA SER A 18 -16.15 -8.78 -11.06
C SER A 18 -16.37 -8.33 -9.62
N GLY A 19 -16.73 -9.27 -8.75
CA GLY A 19 -16.67 -9.08 -7.32
C GLY A 19 -15.21 -8.83 -6.97
N ALA A 20 -14.88 -7.60 -6.58
CA ALA A 20 -13.57 -7.28 -6.07
C ALA A 20 -13.29 -8.21 -4.89
N VAL A 21 -12.42 -9.20 -5.10
CA VAL A 21 -11.92 -10.05 -4.05
C VAL A 21 -11.07 -9.16 -3.16
N SER A 22 -11.67 -8.66 -2.07
CA SER A 22 -10.91 -8.13 -0.95
C SER A 22 -10.19 -9.31 -0.35
N ALA A 23 -8.93 -9.53 -0.76
CA ALA A 23 -8.05 -10.46 -0.09
C ALA A 23 -8.05 -10.09 1.39
N ALA A 24 -8.54 -11.01 2.24
CA ALA A 24 -8.53 -10.82 3.68
C ALA A 24 -7.10 -10.45 4.09
N ALA A 25 -6.95 -9.29 4.74
CA ALA A 25 -5.65 -8.85 5.19
C ALA A 25 -5.05 -9.95 6.08
N PRO A 26 -3.83 -10.43 5.81
CA PRO A 26 -3.18 -11.42 6.67
C PRO A 26 -3.12 -10.86 8.09
N ALA A 27 -3.50 -11.68 9.07
CA ALA A 27 -3.58 -11.30 10.48
C ALA A 27 -2.28 -10.59 10.90
N GLY A 28 -2.40 -9.39 11.47
CA GLY A 28 -1.26 -8.57 11.92
C GLY A 28 -0.62 -7.66 10.87
N ARG A 29 -1.08 -7.64 9.61
CA ARG A 29 -0.61 -6.66 8.61
C ARG A 29 -1.57 -5.49 8.44
N CYS A 30 -1.00 -4.30 8.46
CA CYS A 30 -1.66 -3.02 8.24
C CYS A 30 -1.44 -2.57 6.81
N ARG A 31 -2.47 -2.01 6.18
CA ARG A 31 -2.35 -1.41 4.85
C ARG A 31 -1.88 0.03 5.01
N ALA A 32 -0.78 0.40 4.39
CA ALA A 32 -0.30 1.77 4.36
C ALA A 32 -0.47 2.36 2.96
N GLU A 33 -0.95 3.60 2.90
CA GLU A 33 -1.09 4.38 1.67
C GLU A 33 -0.34 5.72 1.83
N VAL A 34 0.52 6.06 0.89
CA VAL A 34 1.31 7.30 0.97
C VAL A 34 0.45 8.50 0.63
N LEU A 35 0.27 9.40 1.58
CA LEU A 35 -0.42 10.67 1.38
C LEU A 35 0.55 11.75 0.87
N ARG A 36 1.76 11.77 1.42
CA ARG A 36 2.80 12.75 1.08
C ARG A 36 4.17 12.13 1.31
N SER A 37 5.10 12.43 0.43
CA SER A 37 6.51 12.08 0.57
C SER A 37 7.34 13.31 0.25
N GLU A 38 8.38 13.52 1.05
CA GLU A 38 9.36 14.60 0.91
C GLU A 38 10.75 13.99 1.02
N GLU A 39 11.64 14.36 0.12
CA GLU A 39 13.04 13.96 0.14
C GLU A 39 13.85 15.10 0.75
N LEU A 40 14.47 14.83 1.90
CA LEU A 40 15.23 15.83 2.65
C LEU A 40 16.74 15.63 2.40
N PRO A 41 17.52 16.72 2.24
CA PRO A 41 18.94 16.66 1.90
C PRO A 41 19.85 16.24 3.08
N TYR A 42 19.28 15.96 4.26
CA TYR A 42 20.02 15.59 5.48
C TYR A 42 20.30 14.08 5.57
N ALA A 43 21.06 13.52 4.63
CA ALA A 43 21.40 12.09 4.64
C ALA A 43 22.84 11.80 4.16
N PRO A 44 23.43 10.65 4.56
CA PRO A 44 24.73 10.20 4.08
C PRO A 44 24.81 10.08 2.55
N ILE A 45 26.01 10.16 1.99
CA ILE A 45 26.28 9.99 0.55
C ILE A 45 25.62 8.70 0.04
N GLY A 46 24.86 8.80 -1.05
CA GLY A 46 24.11 7.68 -1.64
C GLY A 46 22.76 7.39 -0.97
N SER A 47 22.28 8.26 -0.08
CA SER A 47 20.96 8.16 0.52
C SER A 47 20.30 9.52 0.68
N TRP A 48 18.97 9.55 0.72
CA TRP A 48 18.17 10.72 1.10
C TRP A 48 17.37 10.41 2.36
N LEU A 49 17.06 11.44 3.14
CA LEU A 49 16.19 11.29 4.30
C LEU A 49 14.75 11.44 3.82
N LEU A 50 14.03 10.32 3.70
CA LEU A 50 12.65 10.30 3.25
C LEU A 50 11.73 10.60 4.43
N LYS A 51 10.93 11.65 4.29
CA LYS A 51 9.83 11.98 5.19
C LYS A 51 8.51 11.63 4.51
N ALA A 52 7.83 10.60 4.99
CA ALA A 52 6.59 10.11 4.38
C ALA A 52 5.43 10.17 5.38
N THR A 53 4.36 10.87 5.02
CA THR A 53 3.07 10.77 5.70
C THR A 53 2.25 9.70 5.01
N VAL A 54 1.88 8.67 5.75
CA VAL A 54 1.10 7.53 5.26
C VAL A 54 -0.19 7.38 6.07
N ARG A 55 -1.27 7.04 5.39
CA ARG A 55 -2.52 6.59 5.99
C ARG A 55 -2.44 5.10 6.21
N VAL A 56 -2.45 4.70 7.46
CA VAL A 56 -2.42 3.30 7.87
C VAL A 56 -3.84 2.87 8.18
N THR A 57 -4.28 1.79 7.56
CA THR A 57 -5.55 1.11 7.83
C THR A 57 -5.26 -0.20 8.56
N TYR A 58 -5.70 -0.28 9.80
CA TYR A 58 -5.60 -1.48 10.62
C TYR A 58 -6.60 -2.55 10.13
N PRO A 59 -6.37 -3.84 10.43
CA PRO A 59 -7.29 -4.92 10.07
C PRO A 59 -8.73 -4.71 10.58
N HIS A 60 -8.91 -3.93 11.66
CA HIS A 60 -10.20 -3.65 12.29
C HIS A 60 -10.91 -2.43 11.69
N GLY A 61 -10.38 -1.88 10.58
CA GLY A 61 -10.94 -0.74 9.86
C GLY A 61 -10.57 0.64 10.42
N GLN A 62 -9.90 0.70 11.58
CA GLN A 62 -9.36 1.96 12.10
C GLN A 62 -8.29 2.50 11.15
N THR A 63 -8.34 3.80 10.85
CA THR A 63 -7.31 4.49 10.06
C THR A 63 -6.57 5.53 10.89
N VAL A 64 -5.26 5.61 10.76
CA VAL A 64 -4.43 6.65 11.38
C VAL A 64 -3.45 7.22 10.34
N ASP A 65 -3.30 8.53 10.34
CA ASP A 65 -2.29 9.20 9.53
C ASP A 65 -1.01 9.33 10.38
N GLN A 66 0.10 8.79 9.89
CA GLN A 66 1.39 8.79 10.58
C GLN A 66 2.49 9.31 9.66
N THR A 67 3.45 10.03 10.24
CA THR A 67 4.63 10.54 9.52
C THR A 67 5.88 9.81 9.97
N PHE A 68 6.62 9.29 9.00
CA PHE A 68 7.84 8.52 9.17
C PHE A 68 9.03 9.28 8.59
N LEU A 69 10.18 9.15 9.24
CA LEU A 69 11.46 9.57 8.70
C LEU A 69 12.37 8.36 8.60
N LYS A 70 12.95 8.13 7.42
CA LYS A 70 13.84 7.00 7.17
C LYS A 70 14.90 7.37 6.15
N ASN A 71 16.15 6.98 6.39
CA ASN A 71 17.18 7.02 5.36
C ASN A 71 16.88 5.96 4.29
N SER A 72 16.76 6.40 3.04
CA SER A 72 16.47 5.55 1.89
C SER A 72 17.58 5.72 0.84
N PRO A 73 17.97 4.65 0.12
CA PRO A 73 18.82 4.80 -1.05
C PRO A 73 18.20 5.80 -2.03
N TRP A 74 19.02 6.66 -2.63
CA TRP A 74 18.56 7.72 -3.55
C TRP A 74 17.81 7.19 -4.79
N GLN A 75 18.00 5.91 -5.14
CA GLN A 75 17.26 5.26 -6.23
C GLN A 75 15.82 4.90 -5.86
N VAL A 76 15.49 4.85 -4.56
CA VAL A 76 14.18 4.47 -4.07
C VAL A 76 13.37 5.73 -3.81
N THR A 77 12.34 5.93 -4.62
CA THR A 77 11.39 7.04 -4.48
C THR A 77 10.05 6.50 -3.97
N LEU A 78 9.41 7.25 -3.08
CA LEU A 78 8.07 6.95 -2.59
C LEU A 78 7.11 7.96 -3.19
N ARG A 79 6.08 7.51 -3.89
CA ARG A 79 5.11 8.39 -4.57
C ARG A 79 3.82 8.47 -3.77
N ARG A 80 3.13 9.61 -3.89
CA ARG A 80 1.76 9.73 -3.38
C ARG A 80 0.88 8.67 -4.04
N GLY A 81 0.09 7.97 -3.22
CA GLY A 81 -0.79 6.90 -3.64
C GLY A 81 -0.16 5.52 -3.63
N ASP A 82 1.15 5.39 -3.40
CA ASP A 82 1.78 4.08 -3.23
C ASP A 82 1.14 3.34 -2.05
N LYS A 83 0.86 2.05 -2.26
CA LYS A 83 0.19 1.19 -1.27
C LYS A 83 1.07 0.00 -0.96
N PHE A 84 1.28 -0.27 0.31
CA PHE A 84 2.09 -1.38 0.77
C PHE A 84 1.56 -1.93 2.09
N TRP A 85 2.02 -3.11 2.45
CA TRP A 85 1.67 -3.77 3.71
C TRP A 85 2.82 -3.60 4.70
N ILE A 86 2.48 -3.21 5.93
CA ILE A 86 3.42 -3.10 7.04
C ILE A 86 2.94 -4.00 8.16
N ASP A 87 3.86 -4.54 8.95
CA ASP A 87 3.54 -5.18 10.22
C ASP A 87 2.98 -4.13 11.20
N CYS A 88 1.76 -4.36 11.69
CA CYS A 88 1.06 -3.43 12.59
C CYS A 88 1.78 -3.25 13.93
N GLU A 89 2.39 -4.30 14.48
CA GLU A 89 3.07 -4.21 15.79
C GLU A 89 4.34 -3.39 15.65
N ARG A 90 5.10 -3.63 14.57
CA ARG A 90 6.33 -2.87 14.28
C ARG A 90 6.05 -1.39 14.04
N LEU A 91 4.89 -1.06 13.50
CA LEU A 91 4.44 0.31 13.29
C LEU A 91 4.17 1.03 14.62
N ARG A 92 3.60 0.33 15.61
CA ARG A 92 3.31 0.89 16.94
C ARG A 92 4.60 1.33 17.67
N ASP A 93 5.69 0.62 17.41
CA ASP A 93 7.00 0.90 18.02
C ASP A 93 7.79 2.00 17.30
N THR A 94 7.54 2.22 16.00
CA THR A 94 8.03 3.41 15.28
C THR A 94 7.21 4.63 15.68
N ARG A 95 7.44 5.14 16.90
CA ARG A 95 6.94 6.47 17.31
C ARG A 95 7.38 7.50 16.26
N PRO A 96 6.52 8.48 15.92
CA PRO A 96 6.97 9.64 15.16
C PRO A 96 8.09 10.27 15.98
N VAL A 97 9.30 10.25 15.44
CA VAL A 97 10.51 10.76 16.08
C VAL A 97 10.25 12.23 16.39
N ALA A 98 9.79 12.50 17.60
CA ALA A 98 9.86 13.81 18.19
C ALA A 98 11.35 14.13 18.30
N LEU A 99 11.78 15.16 17.58
CA LEU A 99 13.07 15.80 17.73
C LEU A 99 13.32 16.07 19.23
N ARG A 100 14.08 15.20 19.88
CA ARG A 100 14.80 15.56 21.09
C ARG A 100 16.27 15.64 20.71
N SER A 101 16.71 16.88 20.49
CA SER A 101 18.11 17.27 20.63
C SER A 101 18.53 16.87 22.04
N ALA A 102 19.32 15.80 22.19
CA ALA A 102 20.08 15.58 23.40
C ALA A 102 21.20 16.63 23.40
N ARG A 103 21.14 17.52 24.39
CA ARG A 103 22.25 18.41 24.76
C ARG A 103 23.28 17.61 25.54
#